data_AF-A0A835CQT9-F1
#
_entry.id   AF-A0A835CQT9-F1
#
_cell.length_a   1.000
_cell.length_b   1.000
_cell.length_c   1.000
_cell.angle_alpha   90.00
_cell.angle_beta   90.00
_cell.angle_gamma   90.00
#
_symmetry.space_group_name_H-M   'P 1'
#
loop_
_entity.id
_entity.type
_entity.pdbx_description
1 polymer ?
#
loop_
_entity_poly.entity_id
_entity_poly.type
_entity_poly.pdbx_seq_one_letter_code
_entity_poly.pdbx_strand_id
1 'polypeptide(L)'
;MPPASKQKGKKRKQSRNNNYVNKRTKKSHKSSVKNITSAASGSSKENIIKQNIPTVEQEDLPEIEDIEIITRQASPVNLPLDENNQLLTFVNANERLQQYPDVVENIELARLFDKIRYSEEATSALPNRSWAIHCADVPAKRIVVSEMIIEHSPERGVEPFYPKQIVIDDKLNYELFLQTTRTVLKNKSSSIRSMTDFESLLDHVSSLKLCSGGPNVIQYNNINPECAYKDSKNKWRHNLCTLELNKDDDDVDVDNNNMNNTCDACLSLEDILKRHVQRLKPSLKQRNNLLRKRPGQSRGS
;
A
#
# COMPACT_ATOMS: atom_id res chain seq x y z
N MET A 1 -7.00 -1.63 82.08
CA MET A 1 -6.02 -1.19 81.07
C MET A 1 -5.92 -2.22 79.95
N PRO A 2 -6.31 -1.86 78.72
CA PRO A 2 -5.79 -2.43 77.48
C PRO A 2 -5.23 -1.33 76.53
N PRO A 3 -4.50 -1.68 75.45
CA PRO A 3 -3.49 -0.80 74.85
C PRO A 3 -4.00 0.09 73.71
N ALA A 4 -3.31 1.23 73.55
CA ALA A 4 -3.54 2.25 72.55
C ALA A 4 -3.27 1.75 71.10
N SER A 5 -4.29 1.89 70.25
CA SER A 5 -4.21 1.63 68.80
C SER A 5 -3.57 2.82 68.07
N LYS A 6 -2.40 2.61 67.47
CA LYS A 6 -1.72 3.57 66.58
C LYS A 6 -2.44 3.68 65.24
N GLN A 7 -3.07 4.82 64.96
CA GLN A 7 -3.57 5.16 63.63
C GLN A 7 -2.41 5.53 62.70
N LYS A 8 -2.23 4.75 61.62
CA LYS A 8 -1.28 5.04 60.54
C LYS A 8 -1.88 6.09 59.60
N GLY A 9 -1.25 7.27 59.53
CA GLY A 9 -1.62 8.35 58.63
C GLY A 9 -1.44 7.98 57.15
N LYS A 10 -2.51 8.13 56.37
CA LYS A 10 -2.51 8.04 54.90
C LYS A 10 -1.86 9.29 54.32
N LYS A 11 -0.71 9.15 53.66
CA LYS A 11 -0.09 10.19 52.84
C LYS A 11 -0.93 10.43 51.58
N ARG A 12 -1.63 11.57 51.53
CA ARG A 12 -2.26 12.14 50.33
C ARG A 12 -1.17 12.46 49.29
N LYS A 13 -1.10 11.70 48.20
CA LYS A 13 -0.35 12.08 46.98
C LYS A 13 -1.12 13.22 46.30
N GLN A 14 -0.58 14.43 46.35
CA GLN A 14 -1.04 15.54 45.51
C GLN A 14 -0.68 15.25 44.06
N SER A 15 -1.69 15.13 43.19
CA SER A 15 -1.52 15.10 41.73
C SER A 15 -1.09 16.50 41.27
N ARG A 16 0.15 16.63 40.82
CA ARG A 16 0.62 17.83 40.12
C ARG A 16 0.00 17.86 38.73
N ASN A 17 -1.00 18.73 38.55
CA ASN A 17 -1.46 19.18 37.25
C ASN A 17 -0.35 20.02 36.59
N ASN A 18 0.29 19.48 35.56
CA ASN A 18 1.17 20.23 34.67
C ASN A 18 0.37 20.73 33.46
N ASN A 19 -0.27 21.89 33.61
CA ASN A 19 -0.74 22.68 32.48
C ASN A 19 0.47 23.35 31.80
N TYR A 20 0.99 22.71 30.75
CA TYR A 20 1.99 23.31 29.86
C TYR A 20 1.29 24.22 28.85
N VAL A 21 1.10 25.49 29.24
CA VAL A 21 0.70 26.57 28.33
C VAL A 21 1.93 26.98 27.51
N ASN A 22 2.03 26.49 26.27
CA ASN A 22 3.04 26.93 25.33
C ASN A 22 2.69 28.31 24.76
N LYS A 23 3.20 29.38 25.38
CA LYS A 23 3.26 30.71 24.78
C LYS A 23 4.26 30.71 23.62
N ARG A 24 3.78 30.57 22.38
CA ARG A 24 4.55 30.86 21.16
C ARG A 24 4.75 32.37 21.03
N THR A 25 5.93 32.87 21.40
CA THR A 25 6.39 34.21 21.00
C THR A 25 6.80 34.19 19.54
N LYS A 26 6.02 34.86 18.68
CA LYS A 26 6.37 35.16 17.29
C LYS A 26 7.54 36.15 17.28
N LYS A 27 8.74 35.69 16.90
CA LYS A 27 9.84 36.58 16.45
C LYS A 27 9.78 36.64 14.93
N SER A 28 9.35 37.78 14.39
CA SER A 28 9.43 38.09 12.98
C SER A 28 10.88 38.41 12.60
N HIS A 29 11.51 37.53 11.81
CA HIS A 29 12.72 37.89 11.08
C HIS A 29 12.29 38.41 9.70
N LYS A 30 12.37 39.73 9.52
CA LYS A 30 12.40 40.38 8.21
C LYS A 30 13.69 39.95 7.51
N SER A 31 13.58 39.09 6.50
CA SER A 31 14.66 38.87 5.53
C SER A 31 14.40 39.73 4.30
N SER A 32 15.29 40.69 4.10
CA SER A 32 15.41 41.59 2.95
C SER A 32 15.62 40.78 1.67
N VAL A 33 14.67 40.88 0.73
CA VAL A 33 14.85 40.42 -0.66
C VAL A 33 15.75 41.43 -1.37
N LYS A 34 16.95 41.01 -1.79
CA LYS A 34 17.76 41.75 -2.77
C LYS A 34 17.57 41.09 -4.12
N ASN A 35 16.94 41.83 -5.03
CA ASN A 35 16.91 41.53 -6.46
C ASN A 35 18.34 41.55 -7.00
N ILE A 36 18.75 40.46 -7.66
CA ILE A 36 19.92 40.44 -8.54
C ILE A 36 19.41 40.01 -9.91
N THR A 37 19.19 41.01 -10.77
CA THR A 37 19.17 40.84 -12.22
C THR A 37 20.60 40.59 -12.69
N SER A 38 20.82 39.49 -13.42
CA SER A 38 21.96 39.40 -14.33
C SER A 38 21.57 38.57 -15.55
N ALA A 39 21.60 39.24 -16.69
CA ALA A 39 21.60 38.65 -18.01
C ALA A 39 23.00 38.06 -18.28
N ALA A 40 23.06 36.86 -18.87
CA ALA A 40 24.19 36.42 -19.66
C ALA A 40 23.77 35.27 -20.57
N SER A 41 23.79 35.60 -21.87
CA SER A 41 23.96 34.70 -23.00
C SER A 41 25.05 33.65 -22.77
N GLY A 42 24.79 32.40 -23.14
CA GLY A 42 25.81 31.34 -23.05
C GLY A 42 25.41 30.07 -23.79
N SER A 43 25.66 30.07 -25.09
CA SER A 43 25.77 28.89 -25.97
C SER A 43 26.42 27.69 -25.27
N SER A 44 25.80 26.52 -25.33
CA SER A 44 26.43 25.24 -24.96
C SER A 44 25.79 24.08 -25.70
N LYS A 45 26.37 23.81 -26.87
CA LYS A 45 26.70 22.50 -27.46
C LYS A 45 25.87 21.30 -26.99
N GLU A 46 25.02 20.82 -27.89
CA GLU A 46 24.48 19.46 -27.90
C GLU A 46 25.62 18.43 -27.93
N ASN A 47 25.81 17.72 -26.83
CA ASN A 47 26.59 16.49 -26.83
C ASN A 47 25.65 15.34 -27.20
N ILE A 48 25.66 14.97 -28.48
CA ILE A 48 25.06 13.74 -28.99
C ILE A 48 25.91 12.57 -28.45
N ILE A 49 25.44 11.96 -27.36
CA ILE A 49 25.96 10.68 -26.88
C ILE A 49 25.44 9.62 -27.85
N LYS A 50 26.29 9.20 -28.79
CA LYS A 50 26.08 7.98 -29.58
C LYS A 50 26.19 6.79 -28.62
N GLN A 51 25.04 6.22 -28.25
CA GLN A 51 25.00 4.94 -27.57
C GLN A 51 25.36 3.85 -28.59
N ASN A 52 26.49 3.17 -28.36
CA ASN A 52 26.83 1.93 -29.03
C ASN A 52 25.82 0.86 -28.59
N ILE A 53 24.91 0.50 -29.48
CA ILE A 53 24.06 -0.68 -29.35
C ILE A 53 24.96 -1.89 -29.64
N PRO A 54 25.14 -2.82 -28.70
CA PRO A 54 25.82 -4.09 -28.97
C PRO A 54 24.95 -4.89 -29.94
N THR A 55 25.53 -5.24 -31.09
CA THR A 55 24.97 -6.23 -32.01
C THR A 55 24.86 -7.55 -31.25
N VAL A 56 23.63 -7.93 -30.88
CA VAL A 56 23.33 -9.24 -30.30
C VAL A 56 23.51 -10.27 -31.40
N GLU A 57 24.48 -11.15 -31.22
CA GLU A 57 24.69 -12.33 -32.04
C GLU A 57 23.42 -13.19 -31.98
N GLN A 58 22.86 -13.49 -33.16
CA GLN A 58 21.75 -14.43 -33.31
C GLN A 58 22.28 -15.82 -32.93
N GLU A 59 21.89 -16.30 -31.75
CA GLU A 59 21.98 -17.71 -31.43
C GLU A 59 20.89 -18.47 -32.20
N ASP A 60 21.33 -19.45 -32.98
CA ASP A 60 20.50 -20.37 -33.74
C ASP A 60 19.51 -21.09 -32.82
N LEU A 61 18.21 -20.86 -33.06
CA LEU A 61 17.14 -21.60 -32.42
C LEU A 61 17.09 -23.02 -33.01
N PRO A 62 16.96 -24.07 -32.17
CA PRO A 62 16.82 -25.43 -32.65
C PRO A 62 15.51 -25.61 -33.43
N GLU A 63 15.60 -26.29 -34.58
CA GLU A 63 14.46 -26.75 -35.37
C GLU A 63 13.46 -27.48 -34.47
N ILE A 64 12.24 -26.95 -34.39
CA ILE A 64 11.12 -27.58 -33.70
C ILE A 64 10.66 -28.73 -34.61
N GLU A 65 10.96 -29.96 -34.19
CA GLU A 65 10.42 -31.18 -34.80
C GLU A 65 8.88 -31.14 -34.81
N ASP A 66 8.32 -31.53 -35.94
CA ASP A 66 6.90 -31.57 -36.25
C ASP A 66 6.09 -32.33 -35.18
N ILE A 67 5.27 -31.60 -34.43
CA ILE A 67 4.28 -32.19 -33.52
C ILE A 67 3.12 -32.72 -34.36
N GLU A 68 3.06 -34.05 -34.53
CA GLU A 68 1.90 -34.73 -35.10
C GLU A 68 0.65 -34.45 -34.25
N ILE A 69 -0.25 -33.63 -34.80
CA ILE A 69 -1.58 -33.40 -34.24
C ILE A 69 -2.41 -34.67 -34.47
N ILE A 70 -2.42 -35.56 -33.48
CA ILE A 70 -3.32 -36.72 -33.44
C ILE A 70 -4.75 -36.19 -33.27
N THR A 71 -5.40 -35.98 -34.42
CA THR A 71 -6.83 -35.67 -34.48
C THR A 71 -7.59 -36.95 -34.15
N ARG A 72 -7.96 -37.13 -32.87
CA ARG A 72 -8.89 -38.18 -32.46
C ARG A 72 -10.26 -37.88 -33.07
N GLN A 73 -10.52 -38.43 -34.25
CA GLN A 73 -11.86 -38.52 -34.81
C GLN A 73 -12.67 -39.47 -33.91
N ALA A 74 -13.44 -38.89 -32.97
CA ALA A 74 -14.48 -39.62 -32.28
C ALA A 74 -15.56 -39.98 -33.30
N SER A 75 -15.71 -41.27 -33.57
CA SER A 75 -16.80 -41.78 -34.39
C SER A 75 -18.13 -41.41 -33.74
N PRO A 76 -19.09 -40.82 -34.47
CA PRO A 76 -20.41 -40.53 -33.93
C PRO A 76 -21.11 -41.86 -33.62
N VAL A 77 -21.25 -42.16 -32.33
CA VAL A 77 -22.10 -43.25 -31.86
C VAL A 77 -23.55 -42.79 -32.08
N ASN A 78 -24.15 -43.23 -33.18
CA ASN A 78 -25.58 -43.09 -33.43
C ASN A 78 -26.35 -44.00 -32.47
N LEU A 79 -26.59 -43.52 -31.25
CA LEU A 79 -27.61 -44.08 -30.37
C LEU A 79 -28.97 -43.53 -30.81
N PRO A 80 -30.00 -44.38 -30.95
CA PRO A 80 -31.35 -43.94 -31.31
C PRO A 80 -31.87 -43.00 -30.21
N LEU A 81 -32.02 -41.73 -30.55
CA LEU A 81 -32.64 -40.71 -29.72
C LEU A 81 -34.16 -40.95 -29.71
N ASP A 82 -34.66 -41.53 -28.63
CA ASP A 82 -36.08 -41.50 -28.31
C ASP A 82 -36.38 -40.14 -27.65
N GLU A 83 -36.90 -39.18 -28.45
CA GLU A 83 -37.10 -37.78 -28.06
C GLU A 83 -37.99 -37.60 -26.82
N ASN A 84 -38.84 -38.58 -26.51
CA ASN A 84 -39.74 -38.52 -25.36
C ASN A 84 -39.06 -38.90 -24.03
N ASN A 85 -37.88 -39.52 -24.05
CA ASN A 85 -37.20 -39.96 -22.82
C ASN A 85 -36.16 -38.93 -22.31
N GLN A 86 -35.79 -37.94 -23.12
CA GLN A 86 -34.86 -36.89 -22.70
C GLN A 86 -35.48 -35.93 -21.69
N LEU A 87 -36.75 -35.54 -21.89
CA LEU A 87 -37.41 -34.55 -21.03
C LEU A 87 -37.59 -35.05 -19.59
N LEU A 88 -37.90 -36.34 -19.40
CA LEU A 88 -37.99 -36.98 -18.07
C LEU A 88 -36.63 -37.12 -17.36
N THR A 89 -35.54 -37.19 -18.12
CA THR A 89 -34.18 -37.26 -17.57
C THR A 89 -33.72 -35.88 -17.05
N PHE A 90 -34.10 -34.79 -17.72
CA PHE A 90 -33.80 -33.42 -17.26
C PHE A 90 -34.60 -33.01 -16.03
N VAL A 91 -35.86 -33.43 -15.90
CA VAL A 91 -36.68 -33.13 -14.71
C VAL A 91 -36.15 -33.88 -13.47
N ASN A 92 -35.69 -35.13 -13.62
CA ASN A 92 -35.08 -35.89 -12.52
C ASN A 92 -33.69 -35.39 -12.09
N ALA A 93 -32.93 -34.77 -12.99
CA ALA A 93 -31.62 -34.19 -12.66
C ALA A 93 -31.75 -32.98 -11.72
N ASN A 94 -32.79 -32.15 -11.90
CA ASN A 94 -33.04 -30.99 -11.04
C ASN A 94 -33.52 -31.37 -9.63
N GLU A 95 -34.32 -32.42 -9.47
CA GLU A 95 -34.74 -32.90 -8.13
C GLU A 95 -33.58 -33.51 -7.33
N ARG A 96 -32.65 -34.23 -7.98
CA ARG A 96 -31.48 -34.81 -7.30
C ARG A 96 -30.45 -33.79 -6.84
N LEU A 97 -30.35 -32.64 -7.50
CA LEU A 97 -29.41 -31.58 -7.10
C LEU A 97 -29.85 -30.85 -5.82
N GLN A 98 -31.15 -30.84 -5.51
CA GLN A 98 -31.64 -30.29 -4.24
C GLN A 98 -31.22 -31.14 -3.02
N GLN A 99 -30.78 -32.39 -3.24
CA GLN A 99 -30.30 -33.28 -2.18
C GLN A 99 -28.87 -32.92 -1.70
N TYR A 100 -28.15 -32.05 -2.43
CA TYR A 100 -26.77 -31.67 -2.13
C TYR A 100 -26.60 -30.14 -2.18
N PRO A 101 -27.06 -29.41 -1.14
CA PRO A 101 -27.01 -27.95 -1.12
C PRO A 101 -25.59 -27.39 -1.36
N ASP A 102 -24.56 -28.05 -0.83
CA ASP A 102 -23.16 -27.66 -0.99
C ASP A 102 -22.70 -27.67 -2.46
N VAL A 103 -23.23 -28.58 -3.29
CA VAL A 103 -22.84 -28.67 -4.71
C VAL A 103 -23.45 -27.51 -5.51
N VAL A 104 -24.70 -27.15 -5.21
CA VAL A 104 -25.39 -26.03 -5.86
C VAL A 104 -24.68 -24.71 -5.52
N GLU A 105 -24.34 -24.48 -4.25
CA GLU A 105 -23.61 -23.29 -3.82
C GLU A 105 -22.25 -23.17 -4.55
N ASN A 106 -21.50 -24.27 -4.64
CA ASN A 106 -20.22 -24.26 -5.36
C ASN A 106 -20.36 -23.90 -6.85
N ILE A 107 -21.43 -24.34 -7.52
CA ILE A 107 -21.69 -24.00 -8.93
C ILE A 107 -22.02 -22.51 -9.07
N GLU A 108 -22.80 -21.95 -8.14
CA GLU A 108 -23.13 -20.52 -8.14
C GLU A 108 -21.91 -19.65 -7.89
N LEU A 109 -21.07 -20.01 -6.92
CA LEU A 109 -19.81 -19.32 -6.63
C LEU A 109 -18.87 -19.36 -7.84
N ALA A 110 -18.73 -20.50 -8.50
CA ALA A 110 -17.91 -20.64 -9.71
C ALA A 110 -18.44 -19.76 -10.86
N ARG A 111 -19.76 -19.74 -11.09
CA ARG A 111 -20.38 -18.86 -12.08
C ARG A 111 -20.16 -17.39 -11.78
N LEU A 112 -20.27 -16.99 -10.51
CA LEU A 112 -20.02 -15.61 -10.10
C LEU A 112 -18.54 -15.24 -10.25
N PHE A 113 -17.61 -16.13 -9.90
CA PHE A 113 -16.19 -15.94 -10.14
C PHE A 113 -15.89 -15.72 -11.63
N ASP A 114 -16.40 -16.59 -12.51
CA ASP A 114 -16.23 -16.43 -13.96
C ASP A 114 -16.92 -15.16 -14.49
N LYS A 115 -18.06 -14.78 -13.90
CA LYS A 115 -18.74 -13.52 -14.23
C LYS A 115 -17.85 -12.32 -13.88
N ILE A 116 -17.27 -12.25 -12.69
CA ILE A 116 -16.34 -11.17 -12.31
C ILE A 116 -15.12 -11.17 -13.25
N ARG A 117 -14.65 -12.36 -13.64
CA ARG A 117 -13.44 -12.54 -14.45
C ARG A 117 -13.58 -12.06 -15.89
N TYR A 118 -14.72 -12.33 -16.53
CA TYR A 118 -14.87 -12.20 -17.99
C TYR A 118 -16.01 -11.28 -18.45
N SER A 119 -16.88 -10.83 -17.56
CA SER A 119 -18.03 -10.00 -17.98
C SER A 119 -17.65 -8.54 -18.23
N GLU A 120 -18.33 -7.93 -19.20
CA GLU A 120 -18.30 -6.48 -19.41
C GLU A 120 -18.89 -5.73 -18.22
N GLU A 121 -19.89 -6.31 -17.54
CA GLU A 121 -20.50 -5.77 -16.31
C GLU A 121 -19.43 -5.48 -15.25
N ALA A 122 -18.55 -6.46 -14.95
CA ALA A 122 -17.48 -6.28 -13.97
C ALA A 122 -16.46 -5.20 -14.40
N THR A 123 -16.17 -5.09 -15.69
CA THR A 123 -15.26 -4.06 -16.23
C THR A 123 -15.90 -2.68 -16.18
N SER A 124 -17.21 -2.58 -16.43
CA SER A 124 -17.98 -1.34 -16.37
C SER A 124 -18.15 -0.79 -14.95
N ALA A 125 -18.08 -1.67 -13.94
CA ALA A 125 -18.11 -1.30 -12.54
C ALA A 125 -16.80 -0.66 -12.05
N LEU A 126 -15.72 -0.67 -12.85
CA LEU A 126 -14.45 -0.08 -12.44
C LEU A 126 -14.58 1.45 -12.25
N PRO A 127 -14.05 2.02 -11.15
CA PRO A 127 -14.28 3.43 -10.81
C PRO A 127 -13.80 4.41 -11.87
N ASN A 128 -12.66 4.13 -12.51
CA ASN A 128 -12.07 4.92 -13.58
C ASN A 128 -10.96 4.13 -14.31
N ARG A 129 -10.28 4.78 -15.27
CA ARG A 129 -9.25 4.16 -16.13
C ARG A 129 -7.94 3.77 -15.43
N SER A 130 -7.71 4.19 -14.19
CA SER A 130 -6.56 3.71 -13.40
C SER A 130 -6.80 2.31 -12.83
N TRP A 131 -8.03 1.82 -12.86
CA TRP A 131 -8.38 0.49 -12.35
C TRP A 131 -8.36 -0.56 -13.46
N ALA A 132 -7.95 -1.78 -13.09
CA ALA A 132 -7.93 -2.93 -13.99
C ALA A 132 -8.24 -4.22 -13.23
N ILE A 133 -8.73 -5.22 -13.98
CA ILE A 133 -8.93 -6.59 -13.52
C ILE A 133 -7.84 -7.46 -14.18
N HIS A 134 -7.04 -8.12 -13.36
CA HIS A 134 -6.03 -9.08 -13.77
C HIS A 134 -6.42 -10.48 -13.32
N CYS A 135 -6.06 -11.48 -14.11
CA CYS A 135 -6.37 -12.87 -13.81
C CYS A 135 -5.07 -13.67 -13.72
N ALA A 136 -4.94 -14.48 -12.68
CA ALA A 136 -3.86 -15.44 -12.54
C ALA A 136 -4.44 -16.85 -12.45
N ASP A 137 -3.94 -17.78 -13.26
CA ASP A 137 -4.40 -19.18 -13.25
C ASP A 137 -3.53 -20.10 -12.37
N VAL A 138 -2.33 -19.66 -12.01
CA VAL A 138 -1.31 -20.47 -11.32
C VAL A 138 -0.74 -19.68 -10.14
N PRO A 139 -0.49 -20.30 -8.96
CA PRO A 139 -0.78 -21.69 -8.60
C PRO A 139 -2.25 -21.98 -8.29
N ALA A 140 -3.06 -20.94 -8.10
CA ALA A 140 -4.51 -21.04 -7.91
C ALA A 140 -5.18 -19.91 -8.68
N LYS A 141 -6.39 -20.16 -9.19
CA LYS A 141 -7.20 -19.15 -9.89
C LYS A 141 -7.47 -17.98 -8.96
N ARG A 142 -7.08 -16.78 -9.39
CA ARG A 142 -7.28 -15.54 -8.67
C ARG A 142 -7.64 -14.41 -9.61
N ILE A 143 -8.48 -13.52 -9.11
CA ILE A 143 -8.77 -12.23 -9.73
C ILE A 143 -8.09 -11.16 -8.88
N VAL A 144 -7.37 -10.25 -9.53
CA VAL A 144 -6.75 -9.10 -8.87
C VAL A 144 -7.36 -7.85 -9.47
N VAL A 145 -8.12 -7.11 -8.67
CA VAL A 145 -8.66 -5.81 -9.06
C VAL A 145 -7.78 -4.75 -8.44
N SER A 146 -7.08 -3.96 -9.25
CA SER A 146 -6.09 -3.01 -8.74
C SER A 146 -6.18 -1.64 -9.38
N GLU A 147 -5.97 -0.62 -8.56
CA GLU A 147 -5.65 0.73 -8.99
C GLU A 147 -4.17 0.79 -9.35
N MET A 148 -3.84 1.34 -10.51
CA MET A 148 -2.47 1.50 -11.01
C MET A 148 -2.18 2.98 -11.27
N ILE A 149 -1.06 3.44 -10.72
CA ILE A 149 -0.50 4.76 -10.96
C ILE A 149 0.90 4.57 -11.54
N ILE A 150 1.26 5.38 -12.51
CA ILE A 150 2.61 5.39 -13.06
C ILE A 150 3.46 6.35 -12.23
N GLU A 151 4.48 5.83 -11.53
CA GLU A 151 5.38 6.62 -10.69
C GLU A 151 6.76 6.72 -11.34
N HIS A 152 7.37 7.90 -11.29
CA HIS A 152 8.72 8.12 -11.79
C HIS A 152 9.71 8.08 -10.63
N SER A 153 10.43 6.97 -10.53
CA SER A 153 11.54 6.79 -9.59
C SER A 153 12.85 7.28 -10.23
N PRO A 154 13.62 8.16 -9.57
CA PRO A 154 14.90 8.65 -10.11
C PRO A 154 15.90 7.52 -10.41
N GLU A 155 15.83 6.40 -9.70
CA GLU A 155 16.76 5.28 -9.82
C GLU A 155 16.28 4.20 -10.78
N ARG A 156 14.96 4.02 -10.93
CA ARG A 156 14.34 2.91 -11.67
C ARG A 156 13.58 3.34 -12.92
N GLY A 157 13.47 4.65 -13.14
CA GLY A 157 12.65 5.20 -14.21
C GLY A 157 11.16 5.10 -13.89
N VAL A 158 10.38 4.78 -14.90
CA VAL A 158 8.91 4.71 -14.81
C VAL A 158 8.49 3.32 -14.38
N GLU A 159 7.85 3.20 -13.22
CA GLU A 159 7.37 1.93 -12.66
C GLU A 159 5.89 1.98 -12.28
N PRO A 160 5.14 0.88 -12.44
CA PRO A 160 3.76 0.81 -11.98
C PRO A 160 3.73 0.72 -10.45
N PHE A 161 2.92 1.58 -9.84
CA PHE A 161 2.63 1.60 -8.41
C PHE A 161 1.16 1.27 -8.17
N TYR A 162 0.90 0.31 -7.28
CA TYR A 162 -0.44 -0.17 -6.96
C TYR A 162 -0.86 0.30 -5.57
N PRO A 163 -1.51 1.47 -5.43
CA PRO A 163 -1.95 1.97 -4.13
C PRO A 163 -2.99 1.07 -3.46
N LYS A 164 -3.85 0.42 -4.24
CA LYS A 164 -4.97 -0.40 -3.77
C LYS A 164 -5.10 -1.65 -4.63
N GLN A 165 -5.23 -2.81 -4.00
CA GLN A 165 -5.44 -4.08 -4.68
C GLN A 165 -6.44 -4.94 -3.90
N ILE A 166 -7.40 -5.53 -4.59
CA ILE A 166 -8.32 -6.52 -4.07
C ILE A 166 -7.96 -7.85 -4.75
N VAL A 167 -7.55 -8.84 -3.96
CA VAL A 167 -7.22 -10.18 -4.46
C VAL A 167 -8.35 -11.11 -4.07
N ILE A 168 -9.04 -11.66 -5.07
CA ILE A 168 -10.21 -12.52 -4.91
C ILE A 168 -9.81 -13.95 -5.31
N ASP A 169 -10.12 -14.93 -4.46
CA ASP A 169 -9.91 -16.36 -4.74
C ASP A 169 -11.11 -17.00 -5.44
N ASP A 170 -10.96 -18.26 -5.85
CA ASP A 170 -12.00 -19.06 -6.52
C ASP A 170 -13.23 -19.36 -5.64
N LYS A 171 -13.11 -19.15 -4.33
CA LYS A 171 -14.20 -19.24 -3.35
C LYS A 171 -14.79 -17.86 -3.01
N LEU A 172 -14.43 -16.83 -3.78
CA LEU A 172 -14.88 -15.46 -3.62
C LEU A 172 -14.56 -14.83 -2.27
N ASN A 173 -13.58 -15.36 -1.53
CA ASN A 173 -12.96 -14.63 -0.44
C ASN A 173 -12.02 -13.59 -1.02
N TYR A 174 -11.85 -12.46 -0.31
CA TYR A 174 -10.93 -11.45 -0.76
C TYR A 174 -9.95 -10.98 0.32
N GLU A 175 -8.79 -10.54 -0.15
CA GLU A 175 -7.77 -9.85 0.62
C GLU A 175 -7.57 -8.44 0.05
N LEU A 176 -7.52 -7.44 0.94
CA LEU A 176 -7.24 -6.06 0.55
C LEU A 176 -5.78 -5.74 0.84
N PHE A 177 -5.10 -5.14 -0.13
CA PHE A 177 -3.76 -4.60 0.03
C PHE A 177 -3.77 -3.09 -0.22
N LEU A 178 -3.25 -2.33 0.75
CA LEU A 178 -3.02 -0.90 0.64
C LEU A 178 -1.51 -0.67 0.65
N GLN A 179 -0.95 -0.08 -0.41
CA GLN A 179 0.50 0.14 -0.55
C GLN A 179 1.34 -1.09 -0.16
N THR A 180 1.01 -2.28 -0.69
CA THR A 180 1.63 -3.60 -0.37
C THR A 180 1.35 -4.17 1.02
N THR A 181 0.69 -3.43 1.91
CA THR A 181 0.32 -3.93 3.25
C THR A 181 -1.05 -4.57 3.21
N ARG A 182 -1.16 -5.82 3.69
CA ARG A 182 -2.45 -6.51 3.84
C ARG A 182 -3.29 -5.83 4.92
N THR A 183 -4.54 -5.53 4.59
CA THR A 183 -5.50 -4.85 5.48
C THR A 183 -6.79 -5.68 5.58
N VAL A 184 -7.45 -5.60 6.73
CA VAL A 184 -8.76 -6.24 6.97
C VAL A 184 -9.81 -5.16 7.17
N LEU A 185 -10.87 -5.20 6.38
CA LEU A 185 -12.02 -4.30 6.52
C LEU A 185 -12.88 -4.77 7.70
N LYS A 186 -13.01 -3.96 8.75
CA LYS A 186 -13.72 -4.35 9.99
C LYS A 186 -15.25 -4.49 9.81
N ASN A 187 -15.83 -3.79 8.84
CA ASN A 187 -17.28 -3.63 8.69
C ASN A 187 -17.84 -4.29 7.42
N LYS A 188 -17.07 -5.16 6.76
CA LYS A 188 -17.48 -5.82 5.51
C LYS A 188 -17.28 -7.32 5.64
N SER A 189 -18.17 -8.10 5.02
CA SER A 189 -18.00 -9.55 4.84
C SER A 189 -16.66 -9.82 4.15
N SER A 190 -15.96 -10.89 4.52
CA SER A 190 -14.72 -11.33 3.87
C SER A 190 -14.94 -12.08 2.54
N SER A 191 -16.20 -12.31 2.17
CA SER A 191 -16.59 -13.04 0.96
C SER A 191 -17.69 -12.30 0.18
N ILE A 192 -17.61 -12.40 -1.15
CA ILE A 192 -18.50 -11.79 -2.14
C ILE A 192 -19.56 -12.81 -2.53
N ARG A 193 -20.85 -12.47 -2.42
CA ARG A 193 -21.96 -13.39 -2.74
C ARG A 193 -22.75 -13.00 -3.97
N SER A 194 -22.53 -11.80 -4.50
CA SER A 194 -23.25 -11.25 -5.65
C SER A 194 -22.40 -10.21 -6.38
N MET A 195 -22.81 -9.83 -7.60
CA MET A 195 -22.19 -8.70 -8.30
C MET A 195 -22.39 -7.37 -7.56
N THR A 196 -23.53 -7.19 -6.89
CA THR A 196 -23.77 -6.01 -6.05
C THR A 196 -22.80 -5.93 -4.87
N ASP A 197 -22.44 -7.07 -4.26
CA ASP A 197 -21.40 -7.10 -3.22
C ASP A 197 -20.03 -6.70 -3.77
N PHE A 198 -19.69 -7.18 -4.98
CA PHE A 198 -18.46 -6.83 -5.68
C PHE A 198 -18.38 -5.34 -5.96
N GLU A 199 -19.43 -4.75 -6.53
CA GLU A 199 -19.55 -3.31 -6.78
C GLU A 199 -19.45 -2.50 -5.49
N SER A 200 -20.18 -2.90 -4.45
CA SER A 200 -20.16 -2.22 -3.15
C SER A 200 -18.78 -2.28 -2.47
N LEU A 201 -18.06 -3.39 -2.64
CA LEU A 201 -16.68 -3.52 -2.18
C LEU A 201 -15.75 -2.60 -2.95
N LEU A 202 -15.86 -2.57 -4.28
CA LEU A 202 -15.04 -1.77 -5.17
C LEU A 202 -15.24 -0.27 -4.92
N ASP A 203 -16.48 0.18 -4.78
CA ASP A 203 -16.84 1.55 -4.41
C ASP A 203 -16.27 1.93 -3.05
N HIS A 204 -16.37 1.04 -2.06
CA HIS A 204 -15.80 1.29 -0.75
C HIS A 204 -14.28 1.50 -0.84
N VAL A 205 -13.57 0.56 -1.45
CA VAL A 205 -12.09 0.59 -1.59
C VAL A 205 -11.64 1.78 -2.42
N SER A 206 -12.31 2.08 -3.54
CA SER A 206 -12.00 3.23 -4.39
C SER A 206 -12.12 4.55 -3.63
N SER A 207 -13.08 4.62 -2.71
CA SER A 207 -13.34 5.80 -1.90
C SER A 207 -12.40 5.98 -0.70
N LEU A 208 -11.59 4.96 -0.35
CA LEU A 208 -10.62 5.05 0.75
C LEU A 208 -9.56 6.11 0.44
N LYS A 209 -9.36 7.05 1.36
CA LYS A 209 -8.24 7.98 1.32
C LYS A 209 -7.04 7.33 1.98
N LEU A 210 -5.88 7.38 1.32
CA LEU A 210 -4.65 6.79 1.85
C LEU A 210 -3.73 7.87 2.43
N CYS A 211 -3.14 7.57 3.58
CA CYS A 211 -2.10 8.37 4.21
C CYS A 211 -0.88 8.45 3.29
N SER A 212 -0.56 9.67 2.88
CA SER A 212 0.53 10.03 1.99
C SER A 212 1.93 9.89 2.62
N GLY A 213 1.99 9.52 3.90
CA GLY A 213 3.22 9.37 4.67
C GLY A 213 3.70 10.70 5.26
N GLY A 214 4.76 10.61 6.06
CA GLY A 214 5.47 11.75 6.63
C GLY A 214 6.49 12.34 5.64
N PRO A 215 7.58 12.96 6.14
CA PRO A 215 8.56 13.64 5.30
C PRO A 215 9.38 12.67 4.45
N ASN A 216 9.97 13.19 3.36
CA ASN A 216 10.85 12.44 2.48
C ASN A 216 12.08 11.93 3.23
N VAL A 217 12.47 10.69 2.97
CA VAL A 217 13.62 10.05 3.64
C VAL A 217 14.91 10.81 3.41
N ILE A 218 15.10 11.35 2.19
CA ILE A 218 16.28 12.12 1.77
C ILE A 218 16.58 13.29 2.73
N GLN A 219 15.56 13.95 3.27
CA GLN A 219 15.73 15.09 4.18
C GLN A 219 16.33 14.69 5.53
N TYR A 220 16.08 13.46 5.95
CA TYR A 220 16.52 12.90 7.23
C TYR A 220 17.29 11.61 6.97
N ASN A 221 18.32 11.68 6.14
CA ASN A 221 19.20 10.54 5.93
C ASN A 221 20.01 10.23 7.21
N ASN A 222 20.40 8.97 7.37
CA ASN A 222 21.23 8.46 8.48
C ASN A 222 20.59 8.50 9.87
N ILE A 223 19.26 8.55 9.96
CA ILE A 223 18.54 8.28 11.21
C ILE A 223 17.76 6.97 11.10
N ASN A 224 17.70 6.25 12.22
CA ASN A 224 16.93 5.01 12.36
C ASN A 224 16.00 5.17 13.57
N PRO A 225 14.88 5.92 13.43
CA PRO A 225 13.88 6.02 14.49
C PRO A 225 13.21 4.66 14.73
N GLU A 226 13.01 4.28 15.99
CA GLU A 226 12.31 3.03 16.34
C GLU A 226 10.82 3.08 16.04
N CYS A 227 10.24 4.28 15.94
CA CYS A 227 8.80 4.50 15.74
C CYS A 227 8.38 4.63 14.27
N ALA A 228 9.30 4.56 13.32
CA ALA A 228 8.99 4.77 11.91
C ALA A 228 9.83 3.90 10.98
N TYR A 229 9.29 3.63 9.80
CA TYR A 229 9.92 2.90 8.72
C TYR A 229 9.91 3.71 7.42
N LYS A 230 10.71 3.28 6.45
CA LYS A 230 10.76 3.87 5.10
C LYS A 230 9.79 3.10 4.22
N ASP A 231 8.84 3.78 3.60
CA ASP A 231 7.91 3.16 2.66
C ASP A 231 8.49 3.08 1.24
N SER A 232 7.77 2.41 0.34
CA SER A 232 8.18 2.23 -1.06
C SER A 232 8.27 3.56 -1.83
N LYS A 233 7.62 4.62 -1.35
CA LYS A 233 7.65 5.97 -1.93
C LYS A 233 8.77 6.83 -1.37
N ASN A 234 9.72 6.23 -0.67
CA ASN A 234 10.83 6.91 -0.05
C ASN A 234 10.38 8.00 0.95
N LYS A 235 9.28 7.75 1.66
CA LYS A 235 8.78 8.58 2.75
C LYS A 235 8.89 7.86 4.09
N TRP A 236 9.05 8.64 5.15
CA TRP A 236 8.97 8.13 6.51
C TRP A 236 7.51 7.89 6.90
N ARG A 237 7.21 6.71 7.43
CA ARG A 237 5.88 6.33 7.87
C ARG A 237 5.92 5.79 9.30
N HIS A 238 4.94 6.16 10.10
CA HIS A 238 4.87 5.71 11.48
C HIS A 238 4.47 4.24 11.54
N ASN A 239 5.05 3.45 12.46
CA ASN A 239 4.80 2.01 12.55
C ASN A 239 3.33 1.65 12.84
N LEU A 240 2.58 2.57 13.47
CA LEU A 240 1.13 2.40 13.75
C LEU A 240 0.23 3.05 12.69
N CYS A 241 0.76 3.47 11.55
CA CYS A 241 -0.05 4.03 10.48
C CYS A 241 -0.90 2.92 9.84
N THR A 242 -2.22 3.06 9.90
CA THR A 242 -3.19 2.13 9.29
C THR A 242 -3.31 2.26 7.78
N LEU A 243 -2.61 3.23 7.17
CA LEU A 243 -2.74 3.68 5.78
C LEU A 243 -4.09 4.30 5.43
N GLU A 244 -5.20 3.79 5.94
CA GLU A 244 -6.53 4.35 5.78
C GLU A 244 -6.70 5.64 6.59
N LEU A 245 -7.28 6.67 5.98
CA LEU A 245 -7.76 7.88 6.63
C LEU A 245 -9.29 7.80 6.74
N ASN A 246 -9.83 7.98 7.95
CA ASN A 246 -11.27 8.01 8.14
C ASN A 246 -11.85 9.27 7.49
N LYS A 247 -12.93 9.11 6.72
CA LYS A 247 -13.65 10.24 6.11
C LYS A 247 -14.34 11.12 7.14
N ASP A 248 -14.69 10.57 8.29
CA ASP A 248 -15.48 11.27 9.31
C ASP A 248 -14.65 12.30 10.11
N ASP A 249 -13.32 12.28 9.95
CA ASP A 249 -12.43 13.29 10.56
C ASP A 249 -12.33 14.57 9.69
N ASP A 250 -13.05 14.65 8.56
CA ASP A 250 -13.07 15.78 7.61
C ASP A 250 -13.95 16.98 8.06
N ASP A 251 -14.40 17.04 9.32
CA ASP A 251 -15.09 18.22 9.90
C ASP A 251 -14.18 19.46 10.06
N VAL A 252 -13.07 19.53 9.32
CA VAL A 252 -12.03 20.56 9.44
C VAL A 252 -12.09 21.51 8.26
N ASP A 253 -12.74 22.66 8.50
CA ASP A 253 -12.56 23.96 7.86
C ASP A 253 -12.21 23.96 6.35
N VAL A 254 -13.26 23.97 5.53
CA VAL A 254 -13.26 24.07 4.05
C VAL A 254 -12.44 25.25 3.49
N ASP A 255 -12.05 26.21 4.32
CA ASP A 255 -11.41 27.46 3.87
C ASP A 255 -9.89 27.43 3.74
N ASN A 256 -9.21 26.31 4.04
CA ASN A 256 -7.77 26.17 3.79
C ASN A 256 -7.48 24.96 2.89
N ASN A 257 -7.18 25.25 1.62
CA ASN A 257 -6.80 24.34 0.52
C ASN A 257 -5.62 23.37 0.78
N ASN A 258 -5.17 23.19 2.02
CA ASN A 258 -4.10 22.27 2.37
C ASN A 258 -4.68 21.00 3.01
N MET A 259 -5.36 20.21 2.19
CA MET A 259 -5.88 18.90 2.54
C MET A 259 -4.70 17.92 2.73
N ASN A 260 -4.12 17.95 3.92
CA ASN A 260 -3.05 17.04 4.29
C ASN A 260 -3.63 15.64 4.40
N ASN A 261 -3.51 14.85 3.33
CA ASN A 261 -3.82 13.42 3.32
C ASN A 261 -2.78 12.64 4.15
N THR A 262 -2.56 13.00 5.41
CA THR A 262 -1.55 12.38 6.28
C THR A 262 -2.12 12.28 7.68
N CYS A 263 -2.06 11.09 8.28
CA CYS A 263 -2.52 10.91 9.66
C CYS A 263 -1.62 11.66 10.66
N ASP A 264 -2.18 12.00 11.81
CA ASP A 264 -1.50 12.77 12.88
C ASP A 264 -0.14 12.19 13.28
N ALA A 265 -0.07 10.86 13.40
CA ALA A 265 1.18 10.17 13.74
C ALA A 265 2.27 10.43 12.69
N CYS A 266 1.94 10.32 11.40
CA CYS A 266 2.87 10.60 10.29
C CYS A 266 3.19 12.10 10.16
N LEU A 267 2.23 12.99 10.42
CA LEU A 267 2.47 14.44 10.47
C LEU A 267 3.48 14.80 11.56
N SER A 268 3.36 14.18 12.75
CA SER A 268 4.27 14.42 13.87
C SER A 268 5.69 13.94 13.65
N LEU A 269 5.93 13.08 12.65
CA LEU A 269 7.26 12.54 12.37
C LEU A 269 8.26 13.64 12.05
N GLU A 270 7.87 14.72 11.38
CA GLU A 270 8.82 15.78 11.04
C GLU A 270 9.54 16.34 12.29
N ASP A 271 8.79 16.62 13.35
CA ASP A 271 9.35 17.12 14.61
C ASP A 271 10.11 16.04 15.39
N ILE A 272 9.71 14.77 15.28
CA ILE A 272 10.43 13.64 15.87
C ILE A 272 11.80 13.47 15.19
N LEU A 273 11.83 13.42 13.85
CA LEU A 273 13.05 13.23 13.08
C LEU A 273 14.02 14.41 13.24
N LYS A 274 13.53 15.66 13.28
CA LYS A 274 14.34 16.85 13.62
C LYS A 274 15.05 16.69 14.97
N ARG A 275 14.35 16.19 16.00
CA ARG A 275 14.94 15.95 17.33
C ARG A 275 15.99 14.85 17.29
N HIS A 276 15.79 13.78 16.51
CA HIS A 276 16.81 12.74 16.31
C HIS A 276 18.08 13.31 15.67
N VAL A 277 17.95 14.08 14.58
CA VAL A 277 19.10 14.72 13.91
C VAL A 277 19.85 15.67 14.87
N GLN A 278 19.14 16.41 15.71
CA GLN A 278 19.77 17.28 16.71
C GLN A 278 20.57 16.51 17.76
N ARG A 279 20.11 15.33 18.19
CA ARG A 279 20.82 14.48 19.16
C ARG A 279 22.08 13.84 18.59
N LEU A 280 22.12 13.55 17.29
CA LEU A 280 23.28 12.97 16.63
C LEU A 280 24.42 13.98 16.42
N LYS A 281 24.14 15.29 16.45
CA LYS A 281 25.20 16.31 16.36
C LYS A 281 26.05 16.23 17.63
N PRO A 282 27.35 15.85 17.54
CA PRO A 282 28.20 15.78 18.73
C PRO A 282 28.21 17.15 19.39
N SER A 283 27.91 17.20 20.69
CA SER A 283 27.90 18.46 21.41
C SER A 283 29.26 19.14 21.24
N LEU A 284 29.28 20.45 20.96
CA LEU A 284 30.52 21.21 20.79
C LEU A 284 31.49 21.05 21.97
N LYS A 285 30.95 20.74 23.17
CA LYS A 285 31.74 20.43 24.37
C LYS A 285 32.59 19.16 24.22
N GLN A 286 32.09 18.11 23.58
CA GLN A 286 32.88 16.88 23.33
C GLN A 286 33.98 17.12 22.28
N ARG A 287 33.71 17.94 21.27
CA ARG A 287 34.69 18.28 20.23
C ARG A 287 35.92 18.99 20.82
N ASN A 288 35.70 19.93 21.75
CA ASN A 288 36.79 20.65 22.41
C ASN A 288 37.63 19.78 23.37
N ASN A 289 37.05 18.71 23.94
CA ASN A 289 37.80 17.79 24.80
C ASN A 289 38.70 16.81 24.00
N LEU A 290 38.31 16.46 22.77
CA LEU A 290 39.15 15.64 21.89
C LEU A 290 40.36 16.41 21.35
N LEU A 291 40.22 17.71 21.07
CA LEU A 291 41.32 18.59 20.66
C LEU A 291 42.31 18.93 21.78
N ARG A 292 41.98 18.66 23.05
CA ARG A 292 42.87 18.92 24.19
C ARG A 292 43.76 17.74 24.60
N LYS A 293 43.70 16.59 23.93
CA LYS A 293 44.72 15.55 24.09
C LYS A 293 46.04 16.04 23.47
N ARG A 294 46.85 16.70 24.30
CA ARG A 294 48.19 17.20 23.96
C ARG A 294 49.06 16.05 23.42
N PRO A 295 49.67 16.19 22.23
CA PRO A 295 50.75 15.30 21.82
C PRO A 295 51.93 15.56 22.77
N GLY A 296 52.36 14.56 23.55
CA GLY A 296 53.54 14.72 24.41
C GLY A 296 53.66 13.85 25.66
N GLN A 297 52.68 13.00 26.01
CA GLN A 297 52.87 12.02 27.09
C GLN A 297 53.20 10.63 26.54
N SER A 298 54.33 10.51 25.85
CA SER A 298 55.05 9.24 25.76
C SER A 298 55.83 9.07 27.06
N ARG A 299 55.27 8.32 28.01
CA ARG A 299 56.05 7.83 29.14
C ARG A 299 57.04 6.81 28.59
N GLY A 300 58.32 7.18 28.58
CA GLY A 300 59.41 6.24 28.38
C GLY A 300 59.39 5.16 29.46
N SER A 301 59.70 3.94 29.05
CA SER A 301 60.23 2.88 29.91
C SER A 301 61.70 2.71 29.53
#